data_AF-A0A817VCY2-F1
#
_entry.id   AF-A0A817VCY2-F1
#
_cell.length_a   1.000
_cell.length_b   1.000
_cell.length_c   1.000
_cell.angle_alpha   90.00
_cell.angle_beta   90.00
_cell.angle_gamma   90.00
#
_symmetry.space_group_name_H-M   'P 1'
#
loop_
_entity.id
_entity.type
_entity.pdbx_description
1 polymer ?
#
loop_
_entity_poly.entity_id
_entity_poly.type
_entity_poly.pdbx_seq_one_letter_code
_entity_poly.pdbx_strand_id
1 'polypeptide(L)'
;MKLYNPFRLCSRDNDVHNSDDEFLFHEQELNSNLNNHNIQRLQVKGDGNCLFYALAEGLIYEMKMDPDRFRLQLEAFGLLLDFRLVDFANRLRQICVNEWKLNEQFYSQFVDTHKVSFLKEVKKFSKNGVSDSTLGDIVPLTISISLYKSQQNP
;
A
#
# COMPACT_ATOMS: atom_id res chain seq x y z
N MET A 1 -27.93 -18.42 17.14
CA MET A 1 -27.25 -18.51 15.84
C MET A 1 -26.07 -17.55 15.89
N LYS A 2 -24.84 -18.05 16.11
CA LYS A 2 -23.64 -17.20 16.24
C LYS A 2 -23.04 -17.01 14.85
N LEU A 3 -23.01 -15.76 14.38
CA LEU A 3 -22.34 -15.39 13.13
C LEU A 3 -20.82 -15.55 13.34
N TYR A 4 -20.23 -16.49 12.60
CA TYR A 4 -18.79 -16.71 12.55
C TYR A 4 -18.17 -15.54 11.76
N ASN A 5 -17.29 -14.78 12.40
CA ASN A 5 -16.53 -13.73 11.75
C ASN A 5 -15.17 -14.31 11.32
N PRO A 6 -14.92 -14.50 10.00
CA PRO A 6 -13.71 -15.15 9.51
C PRO A 6 -12.43 -14.29 9.70
N PHE A 7 -12.56 -13.03 10.13
CA PHE A 7 -11.43 -12.11 10.29
C PHE A 7 -10.83 -12.07 11.70
N ARG A 8 -11.19 -13.02 12.58
CA ARG A 8 -10.80 -13.02 14.01
C ARG A 8 -9.55 -13.86 14.34
N LEU A 9 -8.62 -14.03 13.38
CA LEU A 9 -7.41 -14.85 13.54
C LEU A 9 -6.09 -14.06 13.56
N CYS A 10 -6.11 -12.81 14.01
CA CYS A 10 -4.87 -12.09 14.30
C CYS A 10 -4.89 -11.59 15.73
N SER A 11 -4.71 -12.50 16.69
CA SER A 11 -4.12 -12.16 17.99
C SER A 11 -3.65 -13.41 18.72
N ARG A 12 -2.33 -13.44 18.94
CA ARG A 12 -1.62 -14.10 20.04
C ARG A 12 -1.82 -15.60 20.14
N ASP A 13 -0.92 -16.36 19.53
CA ASP A 13 0.02 -17.19 20.28
C ASP A 13 1.20 -17.59 19.38
N ASN A 14 2.39 -17.56 19.95
CA ASN A 14 3.67 -17.86 19.31
C ASN A 14 3.81 -19.37 19.12
N ASP A 15 3.38 -19.91 17.97
CA ASP A 15 3.83 -21.23 17.50
C ASP A 15 3.78 -21.26 15.97
N VAL A 16 4.75 -20.63 15.31
CA VAL A 16 4.95 -20.77 13.86
C VAL A 16 5.76 -22.05 13.61
N HIS A 17 5.08 -23.18 13.70
CA HIS A 17 5.52 -24.45 13.11
C HIS A 17 4.61 -24.79 11.92
N ASN A 18 4.52 -23.88 10.95
CA ASN A 18 3.93 -24.22 9.65
C ASN A 18 4.98 -25.01 8.89
N SER A 19 4.71 -26.29 8.64
CA SER A 19 5.54 -27.08 7.73
C SER A 19 5.58 -26.41 6.34
N ASP A 20 6.69 -26.53 5.62
CA ASP A 20 6.82 -25.97 4.26
C ASP A 20 5.67 -26.45 3.34
N ASP A 21 5.15 -27.66 3.59
CA ASP A 21 4.01 -28.25 2.89
C ASP A 21 2.69 -27.50 3.13
N GLU A 22 2.45 -27.03 4.35
CA GLU A 22 1.25 -26.24 4.69
C GLU A 22 1.29 -24.85 4.06
N PHE A 23 2.47 -24.21 4.05
CA PHE A 23 2.67 -22.95 3.34
C PHE A 23 2.42 -23.11 1.83
N LEU A 24 2.99 -24.15 1.21
CA LEU A 24 2.80 -24.44 -0.21
C LEU A 24 1.32 -24.72 -0.55
N PHE A 25 0.62 -25.45 0.30
CA PHE A 25 -0.81 -25.72 0.14
C PHE A 25 -1.63 -24.42 0.10
N HIS A 26 -1.43 -23.52 1.07
CA HIS A 26 -2.15 -22.25 1.12
C HIS A 26 -1.79 -21.31 -0.04
N GLU A 27 -0.53 -21.30 -0.49
CA GLU A 27 -0.11 -20.54 -1.67
C GLU A 27 -0.80 -21.05 -2.95
N GLN A 28 -0.95 -22.38 -3.09
CA GLN A 28 -1.67 -22.98 -4.22
C GLN A 28 -3.17 -22.68 -4.16
N GLU A 29 -3.78 -22.78 -2.98
CA GLU A 29 -5.19 -22.45 -2.76
C GLU A 29 -5.48 -20.97 -3.10
N LEU A 30 -4.63 -20.06 -2.64
CA LEU A 30 -4.73 -18.63 -2.97
C LEU A 30 -4.62 -18.41 -4.48
N ASN A 31 -3.62 -19.00 -5.14
CA ASN A 31 -3.45 -18.85 -6.59
C ASN A 31 -4.64 -19.41 -7.38
N SER A 32 -5.20 -20.55 -6.95
CA SER A 32 -6.41 -21.12 -7.54
C SER A 32 -7.60 -20.15 -7.42
N ASN A 33 -7.82 -19.58 -6.23
CA ASN A 33 -8.89 -18.63 -5.98
C ASN A 33 -8.75 -17.34 -6.79
N LEU A 34 -7.53 -16.82 -6.95
CA LEU A 34 -7.25 -15.64 -7.77
C LEU A 34 -7.47 -15.91 -9.26
N ASN A 35 -7.01 -17.07 -9.76
CA ASN A 35 -7.20 -17.49 -11.14
C ASN A 35 -8.69 -17.62 -11.50
N ASN A 36 -9.52 -18.11 -10.59
CA ASN A 36 -10.98 -18.18 -10.77
C ASN A 36 -11.64 -16.80 -10.98
N HIS A 37 -10.96 -15.73 -10.57
CA HIS A 37 -11.40 -14.34 -10.77
C HIS A 37 -10.61 -13.60 -11.86
N ASN A 38 -9.81 -14.31 -12.66
CA ASN A 38 -8.89 -13.74 -13.66
C ASN A 38 -7.89 -12.73 -13.06
N ILE A 39 -7.51 -12.91 -11.79
CA ILE A 39 -6.52 -12.09 -11.11
C ILE A 39 -5.20 -12.87 -11.09
N GLN A 40 -4.14 -12.26 -11.62
CA GLN A 40 -2.79 -12.82 -11.52
C GLN A 40 -2.03 -12.15 -10.38
N ARG A 41 -1.45 -12.97 -9.49
CA ARG A 41 -0.56 -12.46 -8.44
C ARG A 41 0.81 -12.15 -9.03
N LEU A 42 1.30 -10.93 -8.77
CA LEU A 42 2.67 -10.54 -9.06
C LEU A 42 3.48 -10.58 -7.77
N GLN A 43 4.63 -11.26 -7.80
CA GLN A 43 5.54 -11.24 -6.68
C GLN A 43 6.36 -9.94 -6.68
N VAL A 44 6.39 -9.29 -5.53
CA VAL A 44 7.29 -8.16 -5.26
C VAL A 44 8.26 -8.56 -4.17
N LYS A 45 9.39 -7.84 -4.09
CA LYS A 45 10.38 -8.09 -3.04
C LYS A 45 9.75 -7.88 -1.65
N GLY A 46 9.84 -8.90 -0.80
CA GLY A 46 9.33 -8.88 0.58
C GLY A 46 10.19 -8.08 1.56
N ASP A 47 10.47 -6.82 1.26
CA ASP A 47 11.11 -5.87 2.18
C ASP A 47 10.12 -4.78 2.63
N GLY A 48 10.54 -3.86 3.50
CA GLY A 48 9.65 -2.79 4.00
C GLY A 48 9.22 -1.74 2.97
N ASN A 49 9.48 -1.95 1.68
CA ASN A 49 8.90 -1.19 0.57
C ASN A 49 7.89 -1.99 -0.26
N CYS A 50 7.61 -3.26 0.09
CA CYS A 50 6.76 -4.17 -0.68
C CYS A 50 5.42 -3.55 -1.07
N LEU A 51 4.77 -2.82 -0.15
CA LEU A 51 3.52 -2.10 -0.42
C LEU A 51 3.66 -1.07 -1.55
N PHE A 52 4.72 -0.26 -1.51
CA PHE A 52 4.95 0.75 -2.55
C PHE A 52 5.36 0.14 -3.88
N TYR A 53 6.09 -0.98 -3.88
CA TYR A 53 6.38 -1.72 -5.10
C TYR A 53 5.11 -2.32 -5.71
N ALA A 54 4.25 -2.94 -4.90
CA ALA A 54 2.99 -3.49 -5.38
C ALA A 54 2.07 -2.41 -5.97
N LEU A 55 1.97 -1.26 -5.30
CA LEU A 55 1.20 -0.12 -5.80
C LEU A 55 1.81 0.47 -7.08
N ALA A 56 3.13 0.60 -7.15
CA ALA A 56 3.81 1.11 -8.33
C ALA A 56 3.60 0.18 -9.55
N GLU A 57 3.72 -1.14 -9.38
CA GLU A 57 3.42 -2.11 -10.46
C GLU A 57 1.98 -1.96 -10.97
N GLY A 58 1.01 -1.92 -10.05
CA GLY A 58 -0.40 -1.75 -10.41
C GLY A 58 -0.66 -0.45 -11.17
N LEU A 59 -0.15 0.68 -10.68
CA LEU A 59 -0.33 1.98 -11.34
C LEU A 59 0.36 2.04 -12.70
N ILE A 60 1.58 1.49 -12.82
CA ILE A 60 2.29 1.41 -14.11
C ILE A 60 1.51 0.56 -15.12
N TYR A 61 0.92 -0.54 -14.67
CA TYR A 61 0.05 -1.37 -15.51
C TYR A 61 -1.16 -0.57 -16.01
N GLU A 62 -1.90 0.09 -15.12
CA GLU A 62 -3.06 0.92 -15.50
C GLU A 62 -2.68 2.06 -16.45
N MET A 63 -1.52 2.71 -16.24
CA MET A 63 -1.00 3.74 -17.16
C MET A 63 -0.74 3.22 -18.58
N LYS A 64 -0.37 1.94 -18.72
CA LYS A 64 -0.14 1.29 -20.02
C LYS A 64 -1.45 0.86 -20.68
N MET A 65 -2.44 0.45 -19.89
CA MET A 65 -3.74 0.00 -20.39
C MET A 65 -4.64 1.15 -20.81
N ASP A 66 -4.58 2.30 -20.12
CA ASP A 66 -5.33 3.52 -20.43
C ASP A 66 -4.41 4.76 -20.41
N PRO A 67 -3.61 4.95 -21.47
CA PRO A 67 -2.66 6.07 -21.54
C PRO A 67 -3.32 7.44 -21.73
N ASP A 68 -4.51 7.51 -22.32
CA ASP A 68 -5.14 8.80 -22.61
C ASP A 68 -5.78 9.42 -21.36
N ARG A 69 -6.27 8.59 -20.43
CA ARG A 69 -6.90 9.09 -19.20
C ARG A 69 -6.03 8.88 -17.97
N PHE A 70 -5.52 7.67 -17.77
CA PHE A 70 -4.89 7.30 -16.51
C PHE A 70 -3.46 7.83 -16.42
N ARG A 71 -2.70 7.75 -17.51
CA ARG A 71 -1.34 8.28 -17.56
C ARG A 71 -1.29 9.80 -17.39
N LEU A 72 -2.12 10.57 -18.11
CA LEU A 72 -2.14 12.03 -17.94
C LEU A 72 -2.44 12.46 -16.50
N GLN A 73 -3.37 11.76 -15.84
CA GLN A 73 -3.72 12.04 -14.44
C GLN A 73 -2.55 11.74 -13.48
N LEU A 74 -1.87 10.63 -13.67
CA LEU A 74 -0.73 10.25 -12.82
C LEU A 74 0.50 11.11 -13.11
N GLU A 75 0.72 11.54 -14.35
CA GLU A 75 1.79 12.47 -14.70
C GLU A 75 1.56 13.85 -14.07
N ALA A 76 0.32 14.37 -14.07
CA ALA A 76 -0.04 15.60 -13.34
C ALA A 76 0.19 15.47 -11.82
N PHE A 77 0.07 14.25 -11.30
CA PHE A 77 0.38 13.91 -9.91
C PHE A 77 1.89 13.70 -9.65
N GLY A 78 2.73 13.85 -10.69
CA GLY A 78 4.18 13.72 -10.63
C GLY A 78 4.68 12.28 -10.61
N LEU A 79 3.91 11.35 -11.16
CA LEU A 79 4.28 9.96 -11.39
C LEU A 79 4.43 9.72 -12.89
N LEU A 80 5.66 9.47 -13.34
CA LEU A 80 5.97 9.31 -14.75
C LEU A 80 6.17 7.82 -15.10
N LEU A 81 5.73 7.43 -16.30
CA LEU A 81 5.79 6.04 -16.76
C LEU A 81 7.24 5.55 -17.00
N ASP A 82 8.16 6.47 -17.28
CA ASP A 82 9.58 6.20 -17.53
C ASP A 82 10.39 5.99 -16.25
N PHE A 83 9.80 6.20 -15.08
CA PHE A 83 10.45 5.92 -13.81
C PHE A 83 10.77 4.42 -13.68
N ARG A 84 11.95 4.14 -13.14
CA ARG A 84 12.24 2.79 -12.62
C ARG A 84 11.26 2.51 -11.48
N LEU A 85 10.87 1.25 -11.30
CA LEU A 85 9.94 0.83 -10.25
C LEU A 85 10.32 1.39 -8.87
N VAL A 86 11.62 1.41 -8.54
CA VAL A 86 12.13 1.95 -7.28
C VAL A 86 11.90 3.46 -7.15
N ASP A 87 12.11 4.21 -8.22
CA ASP A 87 11.90 5.66 -8.20
C ASP A 87 10.40 5.99 -8.10
N PHE A 88 9.56 5.20 -8.77
CA PHE A 88 8.10 5.31 -8.69
C PHE A 88 7.60 5.02 -7.26
N ALA A 89 8.04 3.92 -6.65
CA ALA A 89 7.71 3.55 -5.28
C ALA A 89 8.17 4.60 -4.27
N ASN A 90 9.38 5.13 -4.43
CA ASN A 90 9.89 6.22 -3.60
C ASN A 90 9.05 7.49 -3.75
N ARG A 91 8.63 7.81 -4.97
CA ARG A 91 7.78 8.98 -5.24
C ARG A 91 6.41 8.84 -4.57
N LEU A 92 5.78 7.67 -4.66
CA LEU A 92 4.53 7.38 -3.95
C LEU A 92 4.68 7.57 -2.42
N ARG A 93 5.77 7.08 -1.84
CA ARG A 93 6.06 7.28 -0.41
C ARG A 93 6.16 8.77 -0.06
N GLN A 94 6.87 9.56 -0.86
CA GLN A 94 7.02 11.00 -0.61
C GLN A 94 5.69 11.74 -0.72
N ILE A 95 4.85 11.36 -1.68
CA ILE A 95 3.50 11.89 -1.82
C ILE A 95 2.69 11.64 -0.54
N CYS A 96 2.67 10.40 -0.02
CA CYS A 96 1.97 10.10 1.23
C CYS A 96 2.50 10.93 2.40
N VAL A 97 3.82 10.98 2.56
CA VAL A 97 4.48 11.74 3.63
C VAL A 97 4.15 13.23 3.56
N ASN A 98 4.11 13.81 2.35
CA ASN A 98 3.78 15.22 2.16
C ASN A 98 2.30 15.49 2.45
N GLU A 99 1.41 14.61 1.99
CA GLU A 99 -0.03 14.73 2.24
C GLU A 99 -0.32 14.68 3.75
N TRP A 100 0.34 13.79 4.49
CA TRP A 100 0.22 13.71 5.95
C TRP A 100 0.73 14.95 6.67
N LYS A 101 1.83 15.55 6.21
CA LYS A 101 2.36 16.80 6.79
C LYS A 101 1.42 17.97 6.55
N LEU A 102 0.84 18.06 5.35
CA LEU A 102 -0.05 19.16 4.98
C LEU A 102 -1.42 19.07 5.67
N ASN A 103 -1.86 17.86 5.98
CA ASN A 103 -3.19 17.60 6.54
C ASN A 103 -3.11 16.89 7.90
N GLU A 104 -2.16 17.29 8.75
CA GLU A 104 -1.88 16.63 10.05
C GLU A 104 -3.15 16.44 10.89
N GLN A 105 -4.01 17.47 10.99
CA GLN A 105 -5.25 17.40 11.77
C GLN A 105 -6.18 16.26 11.33
N PHE A 106 -6.21 15.95 10.02
CA PHE A 106 -7.01 14.85 9.51
C PHE A 106 -6.32 13.51 9.76
N TYR A 107 -5.01 13.40 9.52
CA TYR A 107 -4.32 12.12 9.60
C TYR A 107 -3.94 11.71 11.02
N SER A 108 -3.84 12.65 11.95
CA SER A 108 -3.52 12.37 13.35
C SER A 108 -4.55 11.47 14.03
N GLN A 109 -5.80 11.45 13.54
CA GLN A 109 -6.87 10.60 14.09
C GLN A 109 -6.61 9.10 13.90
N PHE A 110 -5.75 8.71 12.94
CA PHE A 110 -5.40 7.32 12.67
C PHE A 110 -4.23 6.82 13.53
N VAL A 111 -3.55 7.71 14.26
CA VAL A 111 -2.43 7.35 15.12
C VAL A 111 -2.86 7.55 16.57
N ASP A 112 -2.48 6.63 17.45
CA ASP A 112 -2.64 6.84 18.90
C ASP A 112 -1.64 7.91 19.37
N THR A 113 -2.04 9.18 19.24
CA THR A 113 -1.19 10.33 19.55
C THR A 113 -0.83 10.45 21.03
N HIS A 114 -1.51 9.71 21.91
CA HIS A 114 -1.15 9.62 23.32
C HIS A 114 0.10 8.77 23.56
N LYS A 115 0.39 7.83 22.65
CA LYS A 115 1.56 6.93 22.74
C LYS A 115 2.70 7.33 21.82
N VAL A 116 2.37 7.85 20.63
CA VAL A 116 3.38 8.17 19.61
C VAL A 116 3.12 9.54 19.00
N SER A 117 4.18 10.33 18.83
CA SER A 117 4.09 11.61 18.13
C SER A 117 3.87 11.37 16.63
N PHE A 118 2.79 11.95 16.10
CA PHE A 118 2.45 11.89 14.68
C PHE A 118 3.62 12.30 13.77
N LEU A 119 4.23 13.47 14.03
CA LEU A 119 5.38 13.95 13.26
C LEU A 119 6.59 13.00 13.33
N LYS A 120 6.80 12.30 14.45
CA LYS A 120 7.86 11.29 14.54
C LYS A 120 7.57 10.08 13.66
N GLU A 121 6.32 9.63 13.60
CA GLU A 121 5.90 8.55 12.71
C GLU A 121 6.02 8.94 11.25
N VAL A 122 5.57 10.14 10.87
CA VAL A 122 5.74 10.68 9.51
C VAL A 122 7.22 10.73 9.13
N LYS A 123 8.10 11.21 10.04
CA LYS A 123 9.55 11.24 9.80
C LYS A 123 10.15 9.84 9.70
N LYS A 124 9.71 8.88 10.52
CA LYS A 124 10.14 7.48 10.45
C LYS A 124 9.78 6.89 9.08
N PHE A 125 8.53 7.06 8.68
CA PHE A 125 7.97 6.51 7.44
C PHE A 125 8.56 7.14 6.17
N SER A 126 9.12 8.35 6.26
CA SER A 126 9.84 8.98 5.14
C SER A 126 11.11 8.25 4.71
N LYS A 127 11.60 7.31 5.54
CA LYS A 127 12.76 6.47 5.21
C LYS A 127 12.32 5.23 4.45
N ASN A 128 13.10 4.87 3.43
CA ASN A 128 12.91 3.62 2.68
C ASN A 128 13.07 2.39 3.58
N GLY A 129 12.29 1.36 3.32
CA GLY A 129 12.30 0.10 4.07
C GLY A 129 11.49 0.14 5.37
N VAL A 130 10.77 1.22 5.65
CA VAL A 130 9.81 1.28 6.77
C VAL A 130 8.41 0.93 6.25
N SER A 131 7.87 -0.19 6.72
CA SER A 131 6.49 -0.63 6.49
C SER A 131 5.68 -0.74 7.79
N ASP A 132 6.33 -0.99 8.92
CA ASP A 132 5.68 -1.18 10.22
C ASP A 132 5.39 0.16 10.91
N SER A 133 4.24 0.74 10.55
CA SER A 133 3.60 1.82 11.28
C SER A 133 2.10 1.86 11.01
N THR A 134 1.33 2.42 11.94
CA THR A 134 -0.11 2.68 11.75
C THR A 134 -0.38 3.60 10.54
N LEU A 135 0.59 4.45 10.18
CA LEU A 135 0.50 5.25 8.95
C LEU A 135 0.69 4.42 7.68
N GLY A 136 1.40 3.28 7.76
CA GLY A 136 1.53 2.32 6.67
C GLY A 136 0.18 1.73 6.25
N ASP A 137 -0.68 1.42 7.23
CA ASP A 137 -2.00 0.83 6.99
C ASP A 137 -2.94 1.76 6.20
N ILE A 138 -2.73 3.08 6.30
CA ILE A 138 -3.56 4.09 5.62
C ILE A 138 -2.93 4.62 4.32
N VAL A 139 -1.85 4.03 3.84
CA VAL A 139 -1.23 4.40 2.55
C VAL A 139 -2.24 4.31 1.39
N PRO A 140 -3.03 3.22 1.22
CA PRO A 140 -4.01 3.14 0.13
C PRO A 140 -5.07 4.25 0.18
N LEU A 141 -5.53 4.62 1.38
CA LEU A 141 -6.44 5.74 1.60
C LEU A 141 -5.80 7.06 1.19
N THR A 142 -4.55 7.27 1.61
CA THR A 142 -3.79 8.51 1.33
C THR A 142 -3.58 8.71 -0.16
N ILE A 143 -3.20 7.66 -0.89
CA ILE A 143 -3.01 7.72 -2.34
C ILE A 143 -4.35 8.02 -3.02
N SER A 144 -5.42 7.32 -2.64
CA SER A 144 -6.76 7.56 -3.21
C SER A 144 -7.22 9.01 -3.03
N ILE A 145 -7.08 9.57 -1.82
CA ILE A 145 -7.43 10.98 -1.55
C ILE A 145 -6.57 11.94 -2.38
N SER A 146 -5.28 11.68 -2.45
CA SER A 146 -4.34 12.57 -3.15
C SER A 146 -4.59 12.58 -4.67
N LEU A 147 -4.90 11.41 -5.25
CA LEU A 147 -5.32 11.28 -6.65
C LEU A 147 -6.68 11.94 -6.92
N TYR A 148 -7.62 11.86 -5.99
CA TYR A 148 -8.90 12.55 -6.13
C TYR A 148 -8.73 14.07 -6.11
N LYS A 149 -7.87 14.59 -5.23
CA LYS A 149 -7.59 16.03 -5.13
C LYS A 149 -6.94 16.59 -6.39
N SER A 150 -6.06 15.83 -7.06
CA SER A 150 -5.45 16.29 -8.33
C SER A 150 -6.47 16.40 -9.47
N GLN A 151 -7.62 15.74 -9.39
CA GLN A 151 -8.69 15.88 -10.39
C GLN A 151 -9.52 17.17 -10.22
N GLN A 152 -9.48 17.81 -9.04
CA GLN A 152 -10.30 18.99 -8.72
C GLN A 152 -9.57 20.32 -8.95
N ASN A 153 -8.24 20.29 -9.08
CA ASN A 153 -7.40 21.48 -9.34
C ASN A 153 -6.52 21.24 -10.58
N PRO A 154 -7.09 21.29 -11.81
CA PRO A 154 -6.34 21.13 -13.06
C PRO A 154 -5.38 22.30 -13.34
#